data_AF-A0A9E5QCT6-F1
#
_entry.id   AF-A0A9E5QCT6-F1
#
_cell.length_a   1.000
_cell.length_b   1.000
_cell.length_c   1.000
_cell.angle_alpha   90.00
_cell.angle_beta   90.00
_cell.angle_gamma   90.00
#
_symmetry.space_group_name_H-M   'P 1'
#
loop_
_entity.id
_entity.type
_entity.pdbx_description
1 polymer ?
#
loop_
_entity_poly.entity_id
_entity_poly.type
_entity_poly.pdbx_seq_one_letter_code
_entity_poly.pdbx_strand_id
1 'polypeptide(L)'
;LHTKEIETWVEEVGQVFAWSAIVPPFEATANAKASGECKLVAFDAVALRETFDQDYHLAYQLTKRAAQVLRQRMQALLLESLAYS
;
A
#
# COMPACT_ATOMS: atom_id res chain seq x y z
N LEU A 1 -22.92 -7.54 -1.56
CA LEU A 1 -21.50 -7.46 -1.23
C LEU A 1 -21.36 -6.52 -0.05
N HIS A 2 -21.13 -7.04 1.15
CA HIS A 2 -20.85 -6.21 2.32
C HIS A 2 -19.44 -5.67 2.16
N THR A 3 -19.31 -4.41 1.74
CA THR A 3 -18.05 -3.68 1.87
C THR A 3 -17.82 -3.45 3.35
N LYS A 4 -17.10 -4.36 4.02
CA LYS A 4 -16.64 -4.13 5.39
C LYS A 4 -15.49 -3.13 5.33
N GLU A 5 -15.63 -2.02 6.04
CA GLU A 5 -14.54 -1.06 6.25
C GLU A 5 -13.54 -1.66 7.24
N ILE A 6 -12.38 -2.07 6.74
CA ILE A 6 -11.25 -2.47 7.58
C ILE A 6 -10.36 -1.23 7.74
N GLU A 7 -10.38 -0.63 8.92
CA GLU A 7 -9.48 0.46 9.26
C GLU A 7 -8.06 -0.12 9.44
N THR A 8 -7.17 0.17 8.48
CA THR A 8 -5.75 -0.11 8.63
C THR A 8 -5.04 1.20 8.92
N TRP A 9 -4.39 1.27 10.08
CA TRP A 9 -3.61 2.44 10.47
C TRP A 9 -2.23 2.42 9.78
N VAL A 10 -1.78 3.61 9.39
CA VAL A 10 -0.37 3.86 9.05
C VAL A 10 0.21 4.54 10.29
N GLU A 11 0.89 3.75 11.13
CA GLU A 11 1.24 4.16 12.50
C GLU A 11 2.68 4.67 12.61
N GLU A 12 3.52 4.42 11.60
CA GLU A 12 4.96 4.67 11.69
C GLU A 12 5.51 5.55 10.56
N VAL A 13 6.48 6.40 10.93
CA VAL A 13 7.25 7.22 9.98
C VAL A 13 8.00 6.30 9.02
N GLY A 14 7.81 6.52 7.71
CA GLY A 14 8.45 5.74 6.66
C GLY A 14 7.64 4.53 6.18
N GLN A 15 6.48 4.26 6.77
CA GLN A 15 5.55 3.28 6.26
C GLN A 15 4.95 3.75 4.93
N VAL A 16 4.92 2.84 3.94
CA VAL A 16 4.36 3.09 2.61
C VAL A 16 2.93 2.56 2.58
N PHE A 17 2.04 3.28 1.92
CA PHE A 17 0.68 2.83 1.58
C PHE A 17 0.42 3.06 0.08
N ALA A 18 -0.79 2.75 -0.38
CA ALA A 18 -1.17 2.84 -1.80
C ALA A 18 -0.26 2.00 -2.74
N TRP A 19 0.17 0.82 -2.27
CA TRP A 19 1.02 -0.10 -3.05
C TRP A 19 0.42 -0.51 -4.40
N SER A 20 -0.91 -0.46 -4.55
CA SER A 20 -1.57 -0.76 -5.81
C SER A 20 -1.26 0.27 -6.90
N ALA A 21 -0.74 1.46 -6.56
CA ALA A 21 -0.28 2.43 -7.56
C ALA A 21 0.88 1.91 -8.44
N ILE A 22 1.65 0.93 -7.96
CA ILE A 22 2.81 0.36 -8.67
C ILE A 22 2.66 -1.14 -8.99
N VAL A 23 1.55 -1.76 -8.60
CA VAL A 23 1.25 -3.16 -8.89
C VAL A 23 -0.04 -3.22 -9.72
N PRO A 24 -0.05 -3.84 -10.92
CA PRO A 24 -1.26 -3.98 -11.73
C PRO A 24 -2.42 -4.61 -10.93
N PRO A 25 -3.69 -4.20 -11.15
CA PRO A 25 -4.18 -3.38 -12.27
C PRO A 25 -4.15 -1.86 -12.05
N PHE A 26 -3.39 -1.36 -11.06
CA PHE A 26 -3.31 0.07 -10.73
C PHE A 26 -4.59 0.71 -10.19
N GLU A 27 -5.46 -0.11 -9.59
CA GLU A 27 -6.70 0.32 -8.97
C GLU A 27 -6.53 0.52 -7.46
N ALA A 28 -7.18 1.54 -6.91
CA ALA A 28 -7.16 1.78 -5.47
C ALA A 28 -7.89 0.64 -4.74
N THR A 29 -7.19 -0.04 -3.83
CA THR A 29 -7.76 -1.17 -3.05
C THR A 29 -8.39 -0.75 -1.74
N ALA A 30 -8.17 0.49 -1.31
CA ALA A 30 -8.69 1.05 -0.08
C ALA A 30 -8.71 2.58 -0.16
N ASN A 31 -9.61 3.19 0.59
CA ASN A 31 -9.56 4.62 0.87
C ASN A 31 -8.54 4.89 1.98
N ALA A 32 -7.99 6.11 2.01
CA ALA A 32 -7.11 6.56 3.08
C ALA A 32 -7.61 7.91 3.60
N LYS A 33 -7.62 8.06 4.92
CA LYS A 33 -7.98 9.30 5.60
C LYS A 33 -6.98 9.53 6.73
N ALA A 34 -6.48 10.75 6.83
CA ALA A 34 -5.65 11.15 7.97
C ALA A 34 -6.54 11.27 9.22
N SER A 35 -6.16 10.59 10.31
CA SER A 35 -6.82 10.71 11.62
C SER A 35 -6.27 11.84 12.49
N GLY A 36 -5.13 12.41 12.09
CA GLY A 36 -4.48 13.55 12.75
C GLY A 36 -3.53 14.26 11.80
N GLU A 37 -2.74 15.19 12.32
CA GLU A 37 -1.71 15.88 11.53
C GLU A 37 -0.65 14.89 11.04
N CYS A 38 -0.45 14.83 9.73
CA CYS A 38 0.57 13.99 9.11
C CYS A 38 1.29 14.72 7.98
N LYS A 39 2.53 14.33 7.71
CA LYS A 39 3.28 14.76 6.53
C LYS A 39 3.52 13.58 5.63
N LEU A 40 3.29 13.76 4.33
CA LEU A 40 3.39 12.72 3.33
C LEU A 40 4.35 13.14 2.23
N VAL A 41 5.06 12.16 1.67
CA VAL A 41 5.73 12.29 0.38
C VAL A 41 4.84 11.60 -0.64
N ALA A 42 4.24 12.39 -1.53
CA ALA A 42 3.39 11.90 -2.59
C ALA A 42 4.18 11.78 -3.89
N PHE A 43 3.93 10.70 -4.62
CA PHE A 43 4.47 10.48 -5.95
C PHE A 43 3.33 10.42 -6.96
N ASP A 44 3.52 11.03 -8.12
CA ASP A 44 2.63 10.80 -9.26
C ASP A 44 2.82 9.35 -9.73
N ALA A 45 1.74 8.56 -9.74
CA ALA A 45 1.83 7.14 -10.02
C ALA A 45 2.19 6.85 -11.48
N VAL A 46 1.81 7.71 -12.42
CA VAL A 46 2.11 7.53 -13.85
C VAL A 46 3.60 7.79 -14.08
N ALA A 47 4.07 8.96 -13.66
CA ALA A 47 5.48 9.33 -13.80
C ALA A 47 6.41 8.38 -13.03
N LEU A 48 6.00 7.90 -11.86
CA LEU A 48 6.76 6.92 -11.09
C LEU A 48 6.95 5.61 -11.86
N ARG A 49 5.89 5.11 -12.51
CA ARG A 49 5.97 3.88 -13.32
C ARG A 49 6.83 4.08 -14.58
N GLU A 50 6.70 5.22 -15.25
CA GLU A 50 7.58 5.56 -16.39
C GLU A 50 9.05 5.62 -15.99
N THR A 51 9.33 6.05 -14.75
CA THR A 51 10.69 6.09 -14.20
C THR A 51 11.24 4.69 -13.91
N PHE A 52 10.40 3.67 -13.68
CA PHE A 52 10.88 2.33 -13.33
C PHE A 52 11.66 1.66 -14.46
N ASP A 53 11.37 2.00 -15.72
CA ASP A 53 12.11 1.52 -16.88
C ASP A 53 13.48 2.23 -17.04
N GLN A 54 13.65 3.37 -16.38
CA GLN A 54 14.88 4.18 -16.44
C GLN A 54 15.79 3.91 -15.24
N ASP A 55 15.23 3.60 -14.08
CA ASP A 55 15.97 3.27 -12.86
C ASP A 55 15.42 2.00 -12.19
N TYR A 56 16.01 0.86 -12.56
CA TYR A 56 15.65 -0.43 -12.00
C TYR A 56 16.01 -0.58 -10.52
N HIS A 57 16.99 0.17 -10.01
CA HIS A 57 17.33 0.12 -8.59
C HIS A 57 16.20 0.75 -7.76
N LEU A 58 15.71 1.92 -8.19
CA LEU A 58 14.55 2.57 -7.59
C LEU A 58 13.31 1.67 -7.68
N ALA A 59 13.02 1.13 -8.86
CA ALA A 59 11.90 0.22 -9.07
C ALA A 59 11.95 -0.99 -8.13
N TYR A 60 13.13 -1.62 -8.00
CA TYR A 60 13.34 -2.75 -7.10
C TYR A 60 13.08 -2.38 -5.64
N GLN A 61 13.62 -1.27 -5.16
CA GLN A 61 13.46 -0.85 -3.77
C GLN A 61 11.99 -0.52 -3.43
N LEU A 62 11.28 0.17 -4.32
CA LEU A 62 9.87 0.51 -4.12
C LEU A 62 8.97 -0.73 -4.19
N THR A 63 9.24 -1.62 -5.14
CA THR A 63 8.51 -2.89 -5.27
C THR A 63 8.73 -3.77 -4.03
N LYS A 64 9.95 -3.82 -3.50
CA LYS A 64 10.26 -4.55 -2.26
C LYS A 64 9.47 -4.01 -1.07
N ARG A 65 9.35 -2.68 -0.94
CA ARG A 65 8.51 -2.05 0.10
C ARG A 65 7.03 -2.35 -0.10
N ALA A 66 6.53 -2.28 -1.33
CA ALA A 66 5.14 -2.66 -1.64
C ALA A 66 4.85 -4.12 -1.29
N ALA A 67 5.77 -5.05 -1.58
CA ALA A 67 5.62 -6.46 -1.21
C ALA A 67 5.57 -6.68 0.31
N GLN A 68 6.33 -5.90 1.08
CA GLN A 68 6.25 -5.94 2.56
C GLN A 68 4.87 -5.49 3.07
N VAL A 69 4.31 -4.42 2.50
CA VAL A 69 2.97 -3.93 2.84
C VAL A 69 1.90 -4.95 2.45
N LEU A 70 2.01 -5.56 1.27
CA LEU A 70 1.09 -6.60 0.82
C LEU A 70 1.12 -7.81 1.76
N ARG A 71 2.32 -8.26 2.17
CA ARG A 71 2.48 -9.35 3.14
C ARG A 71 1.80 -9.03 4.47
N GLN A 72 2.00 -7.83 5.01
CA GLN A 72 1.35 -7.40 6.25
C GLN A 72 -0.17 -7.43 6.13
N ARG A 73 -0.71 -6.93 5.02
CA ARG A 73 -2.16 -6.96 4.75
C ARG A 73 -2.71 -8.39 4.64
N MET A 74 -2.00 -9.30 3.95
CA MET A 74 -2.39 -10.71 3.86
C MET A 74 -2.42 -11.38 5.24
N GLN A 75 -1.42 -11.11 6.09
CA GLN A 75 -1.39 -11.63 7.46
C GLN A 75 -2.57 -11.13 8.30
N ALA A 76 -2.92 -9.84 8.18
CA ALA A 76 -4.08 -9.27 8.86
C ALA A 76 -5.39 -9.95 8.43
N LEU A 77 -5.59 -10.15 7.12
CA LEU A 77 -6.77 -10.84 6.58
C LEU A 77 -6.83 -12.31 7.03
N LEU A 78 -5.70 -13.01 7.07
CA LEU A 78 -5.63 -14.38 7.56
C LEU A 78 -5.99 -14.47 9.05
N LEU A 79 -5.45 -13.59 9.88
CA LEU A 79 -5.77 -13.55 11.31
C LEU A 79 -7.26 -13.30 11.55
N GLU A 80 -7.86 -12.38 10.79
CA GLU A 80 -9.31 -12.13 10.85
C GLU A 80 -10.10 -13.38 10.45
N SER A 81 -9.73 -14.06 9.36
CA SER A 81 -10.42 -15.28 8.92
C SER A 81 -10.43 -16.39 9.97
N LEU A 82 -9.34 -16.53 10.73
CA LEU A 82 -9.20 -17.50 11.82
C LEU A 82 -9.96 -17.08 13.08
N ALA A 83 -10.12 -15.77 13.33
CA ALA A 83 -10.89 -15.27 14.45
C ALA A 83 -12.42 -15.43 14.26
N TYR A 84 -12.87 -15.58 13.01
CA TYR A 84 -14.27 -15.78 12.64
C TYR A 84 -14.63 -17.24 12.29
N SER A 85 -13.69 -18.18 12.41
CA SER A 85 -13.89 -19.63 12.25
C SER A 85 -13.98 -20.33 13.60
#